data_AF-A0A3N5QHJ1-F1
#
_entry.id   AF-A0A3N5QHJ1-F1
#
_cell.length_a   1.000
_cell.length_b   1.000
_cell.length_c   1.000
_cell.angle_alpha   90.00
_cell.angle_beta   90.00
_cell.angle_gamma   90.00
#
_symmetry.space_group_name_H-M   'P 1'
#
loop_
_entity.id
_entity.type
_entity.pdbx_description
1 polymer ?
#
loop_
_entity_poly.entity_id
_entity_poly.type
_entity_poly.pdbx_seq_one_letter_code
_entity_poly.pdbx_strand_id
1 'polypeptide(L)'
;MNARITRLRKESFEAQPSISIERALITTAFYKEQEGKHSIPVLRALNFKAICEQKTVYIGPDELIVGERGPFPKAVPTFPELTCHSAEDLHILASRDMARYRVAPRDIVTYEKEVIPFWRGRSMRDRVFGNVPANWKAAYQAGLFTEFMEQRAPGHTTLDGIIYEKGLLDFKEEIRRSLEKLDYLNDFEAADKAEELKAMSIACDAAILLAERHADAAEALAAKEQDPVRKAELLRIAANCRWTPAHAPRDFWEALQMYWFIHLGTVTELNGWDSMNPGHLDQHLDPFYQKETAVDGLDYEKAKELIACLWIKFNNQPAPPKVGVTARESGTYNDFTNINLGGLKRD
;
A
#
# COMPACT_ATOMS: atom_id res chain seq x y z
N MET A 1 -5.87 -18.24 21.38
CA MET A 1 -4.85 -17.62 20.51
C MET A 1 -3.66 -18.57 20.52
N ASN A 2 -3.22 -19.06 19.36
CA ASN A 2 -2.16 -20.06 19.29
C ASN A 2 -0.76 -19.43 19.53
N ALA A 3 0.27 -20.28 19.58
CA ALA A 3 1.64 -19.83 19.88
C ALA A 3 2.20 -18.88 18.80
N ARG A 4 1.93 -19.13 17.51
CA ARG A 4 2.36 -18.28 16.38
C ARG A 4 1.81 -16.87 16.50
N ILE A 5 0.48 -16.75 16.62
CA ILE A 5 -0.19 -15.45 16.73
C ILE A 5 0.27 -14.69 17.98
N THR A 6 0.57 -15.40 19.07
CA THR A 6 1.12 -14.77 20.29
C THR A 6 2.49 -14.13 20.02
N ARG A 7 3.38 -14.80 19.27
CA ARG A 7 4.69 -14.26 18.90
C ARG A 7 4.58 -13.09 17.92
N LEU A 8 3.84 -13.26 16.83
CA LEU A 8 3.63 -12.22 15.83
C LEU A 8 2.97 -10.96 16.41
N ARG A 9 1.97 -11.13 17.29
CA ARG A 9 1.34 -10.01 17.99
C ARG A 9 2.33 -9.30 18.90
N LYS A 10 3.18 -10.03 19.64
CA LYS A 10 4.20 -9.43 20.50
C LYS A 10 5.18 -8.59 19.67
N GLU A 11 5.71 -9.14 18.58
CA GLU A 11 6.60 -8.43 17.66
C GLU A 11 5.95 -7.15 17.11
N SER A 12 4.72 -7.28 16.61
CA SER A 12 3.94 -6.14 16.09
C SER A 12 3.73 -5.06 17.14
N PHE A 13 3.38 -5.41 18.38
CA PHE A 13 3.17 -4.42 19.44
C PHE A 13 4.48 -3.74 19.88
N GLU A 14 5.56 -4.50 20.03
CA GLU A 14 6.86 -4.00 20.50
C GLU A 14 7.61 -3.20 19.42
N ALA A 15 7.30 -3.44 18.13
CA ALA A 15 7.85 -2.67 17.03
C ALA A 15 7.61 -1.17 17.21
N GLN A 16 8.65 -0.38 16.99
CA GLN A 16 8.62 1.07 17.11
C GLN A 16 8.34 1.69 15.73
N PRO A 17 7.29 2.51 15.59
CA PRO A 17 7.04 3.26 14.35
C PRO A 17 8.28 4.01 13.89
N SER A 18 8.61 3.86 12.61
CA SER A 18 9.82 4.42 12.01
C SER A 18 9.57 4.89 10.58
N ILE A 19 10.42 5.78 10.08
CA ILE A 19 10.38 6.24 8.68
C ILE A 19 11.42 5.47 7.87
N SER A 20 11.00 4.97 6.71
CA SER A 20 11.90 4.53 5.64
C SER A 20 11.93 5.57 4.53
N ILE A 21 13.15 6.02 4.16
CA ILE A 21 13.35 6.94 3.04
C ILE A 21 13.46 6.23 1.68
N GLU A 22 13.44 4.89 1.66
CA GLU A 22 13.63 4.06 0.47
C GLU A 22 12.71 4.47 -0.70
N ARG A 23 11.39 4.52 -0.44
CA ARG A 23 10.41 4.95 -1.46
C ARG A 23 10.72 6.34 -2.00
N ALA A 24 11.03 7.28 -1.11
CA ALA A 24 11.31 8.66 -1.50
C ALA A 24 12.56 8.75 -2.39
N LEU A 25 13.59 7.94 -2.13
CA LEU A 25 14.78 7.87 -2.98
C LEU A 25 14.45 7.30 -4.35
N ILE A 26 13.72 6.18 -4.41
CA ILE A 26 13.29 5.55 -5.68
C ILE A 26 12.48 6.55 -6.51
N THR A 27 11.44 7.15 -5.91
CA THR A 27 10.58 8.13 -6.58
C THR A 27 11.36 9.36 -7.01
N THR A 28 12.28 9.87 -6.20
CA THR A 28 13.10 11.03 -6.60
C THR A 28 14.01 10.71 -7.78
N ALA A 29 14.68 9.55 -7.76
CA ALA A 29 15.53 9.12 -8.87
C ALA A 29 14.71 8.94 -10.16
N PHE A 30 13.55 8.28 -10.06
CA PHE A 30 12.65 8.08 -11.18
C PHE A 30 12.19 9.40 -11.80
N TYR A 31 11.69 10.35 -10.99
CA TYR A 31 11.20 11.63 -11.51
C TYR A 31 12.31 12.50 -12.09
N LYS A 32 13.51 12.51 -11.51
CA LYS A 32 14.69 13.21 -12.08
C LYS A 32 14.98 12.75 -13.51
N GLU A 33 14.71 11.48 -13.81
CA GLU A 33 14.97 10.91 -15.12
C GLU A 33 13.76 10.98 -16.07
N GLN A 34 12.54 10.78 -15.57
CA GLN A 34 11.36 10.51 -16.41
C GLN A 34 10.36 11.67 -16.52
N GLU A 35 10.49 12.71 -15.70
CA GLU A 35 9.58 13.86 -15.73
C GLU A 35 9.57 14.54 -17.12
N GLY A 36 8.36 14.81 -17.64
CA GLY A 36 8.14 15.43 -18.94
C GLY A 36 8.23 14.48 -20.15
N LYS A 37 8.56 13.20 -19.95
CA LYS A 37 8.67 12.20 -21.05
C LYS A 37 7.39 11.42 -21.33
N HIS A 38 6.44 11.43 -20.41
CA HIS A 38 5.20 10.63 -20.46
C HIS A 38 3.99 11.48 -20.06
N SER A 39 2.79 11.03 -20.43
CA SER A 39 1.55 11.57 -19.86
C SER A 39 1.54 11.40 -18.34
N ILE A 40 0.78 12.24 -17.63
CA ILE A 40 0.74 12.19 -16.16
C ILE A 40 0.30 10.81 -15.63
N PRO A 41 -0.76 10.15 -16.15
CA PRO A 41 -1.15 8.82 -15.70
C PRO A 41 -0.04 7.79 -15.89
N VAL A 42 0.56 7.75 -17.09
CA VAL A 42 1.64 6.79 -17.39
C VAL A 42 2.88 7.06 -16.55
N LEU A 43 3.25 8.31 -16.32
CA LEU A 43 4.37 8.68 -15.45
C LEU A 43 4.16 8.16 -14.02
N ARG A 44 2.92 8.25 -13.49
CA ARG A 44 2.58 7.76 -12.15
C ARG A 44 2.63 6.24 -12.07
N ALA A 45 2.06 5.55 -13.07
CA ALA A 45 2.10 4.09 -13.14
C ALA A 45 3.54 3.55 -13.28
N LEU A 46 4.39 4.21 -14.08
CA LEU A 46 5.79 3.86 -14.22
C LEU A 46 6.59 4.13 -12.93
N ASN A 47 6.29 5.20 -12.19
CA ASN A 47 6.87 5.42 -10.85
C ASN A 47 6.46 4.30 -9.88
N PHE A 48 5.18 3.92 -9.87
CA PHE A 48 4.70 2.80 -9.07
C PHE A 48 5.43 1.50 -9.44
N LYS A 49 5.59 1.21 -10.73
CA LYS A 49 6.39 0.09 -11.23
C LYS A 49 7.84 0.14 -10.74
N ALA A 50 8.50 1.29 -10.81
CA ALA A 50 9.86 1.48 -10.31
C ALA A 50 9.97 1.21 -8.79
N ILE A 51 8.95 1.63 -8.01
CA ILE A 51 8.87 1.30 -6.58
C ILE A 51 8.73 -0.22 -6.38
N CYS A 52 7.79 -0.87 -7.08
CA CYS A 52 7.59 -2.33 -6.99
C CYS A 52 8.80 -3.14 -7.43
N GLU A 53 9.61 -2.65 -8.37
CA GLU A 53 10.87 -3.27 -8.82
C GLU A 53 11.96 -3.21 -7.76
N GLN A 54 12.06 -2.10 -7.02
CA GLN A 54 13.26 -1.78 -6.23
C GLN A 54 13.06 -1.90 -4.72
N LYS A 55 11.84 -1.63 -4.23
CA LYS A 55 11.53 -1.63 -2.79
C LYS A 55 11.92 -2.97 -2.15
N THR A 56 12.41 -2.93 -0.92
CA THR A 56 12.67 -4.11 -0.10
C THR A 56 11.37 -4.86 0.17
N VAL A 57 11.35 -6.15 -0.15
CA VAL A 57 10.28 -7.10 0.18
C VAL A 57 10.58 -7.74 1.54
N TYR A 58 9.54 -7.98 2.35
CA TYR A 58 9.67 -8.50 3.71
C TYR A 58 8.81 -9.74 3.91
N ILE A 59 9.42 -10.79 4.46
CA ILE A 59 8.75 -11.98 4.96
C ILE A 59 9.34 -12.24 6.35
N GLY A 60 8.54 -12.00 7.38
CA GLY A 60 8.94 -12.18 8.76
C GLY A 60 9.02 -13.65 9.18
N PRO A 61 9.71 -13.95 10.29
CA PRO A 61 9.56 -15.23 10.98
C PRO A 61 8.09 -15.49 11.27
N ASP A 62 7.65 -16.75 11.20
CA ASP A 62 6.28 -17.17 11.51
C ASP A 62 5.14 -16.59 10.62
N GLU A 63 5.37 -15.62 9.74
CA GLU A 63 4.30 -15.02 8.91
C GLU A 63 3.65 -16.03 7.96
N LEU A 64 2.33 -15.91 7.79
CA LEU A 64 1.53 -16.64 6.79
C LEU A 64 0.96 -15.70 5.70
N ILE A 65 0.60 -14.47 6.07
CA ILE A 65 0.26 -13.39 5.13
C ILE A 65 1.47 -12.46 5.04
N VAL A 66 1.97 -12.20 3.83
CA VAL A 66 3.30 -11.60 3.63
C VAL A 66 3.28 -10.25 2.93
N GLY A 67 4.32 -9.45 3.17
CA GLY A 67 4.52 -8.13 2.59
C GLY A 67 4.26 -6.99 3.57
N GLU A 68 5.04 -5.91 3.47
CA GLU A 68 4.99 -4.73 4.34
C GLU A 68 5.10 -3.45 3.49
N ARG A 69 4.45 -2.36 3.91
CA ARG A 69 4.53 -1.07 3.18
C ARG A 69 5.94 -0.51 3.18
N GLY A 70 6.67 -0.66 4.30
CA GLY A 70 8.10 -0.38 4.41
C GLY A 70 8.96 -1.66 4.35
N PRO A 71 10.27 -1.55 4.59
CA PRO A 71 11.19 -2.68 4.56
C PRO A 71 10.99 -3.70 5.70
N PHE A 72 10.21 -3.35 6.73
CA PHE A 72 9.90 -4.19 7.90
C PHE A 72 8.69 -3.61 8.66
N PRO A 73 8.09 -4.34 9.63
CA PRO A 73 6.92 -3.90 10.38
C PRO A 73 7.05 -2.51 10.99
N LYS A 74 6.01 -1.68 10.82
CA LYS A 74 5.91 -0.28 11.28
C LYS A 74 6.98 0.68 10.73
N ALA A 75 7.73 0.29 9.71
CA ALA A 75 8.46 1.25 8.88
C ALA A 75 7.52 1.79 7.80
N VAL A 76 7.30 3.10 7.77
CA VAL A 76 6.43 3.74 6.77
C VAL A 76 7.24 4.62 5.83
N PRO A 77 6.86 4.67 4.54
CA PRO A 77 7.50 5.55 3.58
C PRO A 77 7.11 7.01 3.79
N THR A 78 7.85 7.91 3.15
CA THR A 78 7.41 9.30 2.92
C THR A 78 6.98 9.51 1.46
N PHE A 79 6.18 10.54 1.23
CA PHE A 79 5.56 10.86 -0.05
C PHE A 79 5.91 12.29 -0.46
N PRO A 80 7.17 12.55 -0.85
CA PRO A 80 7.66 13.91 -1.11
C PRO A 80 6.94 14.61 -2.27
N GLU A 81 6.30 13.85 -3.16
CA GLU A 81 5.45 14.39 -4.22
C GLU A 81 4.14 15.02 -3.69
N LEU A 82 3.68 14.60 -2.50
CA LEU A 82 2.53 15.19 -1.81
C LEU A 82 2.99 16.29 -0.87
N THR A 83 3.85 15.92 0.08
CA THR A 83 4.50 16.85 1.01
C THR A 83 5.95 16.46 1.20
N CYS A 84 6.84 17.39 0.87
CA CYS A 84 8.27 17.27 1.12
C CYS A 84 8.60 17.78 2.53
N HIS A 85 8.82 16.85 3.46
CA HIS A 85 9.27 17.16 4.82
C HIS A 85 10.63 17.89 4.78
N SER A 86 10.80 18.90 5.63
CA SER A 86 12.11 19.48 5.93
C SER A 86 12.94 18.57 6.83
N ALA A 87 14.25 18.83 6.95
CA ALA A 87 15.08 18.15 7.94
C ALA A 87 14.57 18.41 9.36
N GLU A 88 14.11 19.64 9.64
CA GLU A 88 13.47 20.02 10.90
C GLU A 88 12.20 19.20 11.17
N ASP A 89 11.34 18.99 10.17
CA ASP A 89 10.15 18.13 10.31
C ASP A 89 10.55 16.70 10.71
N LEU A 90 11.60 16.15 10.08
CA LEU A 90 12.11 14.81 10.42
C LEU A 90 12.67 14.75 11.86
N HIS A 91 13.33 15.82 12.31
CA HIS A 91 13.78 15.94 13.71
C HIS A 91 12.61 16.04 14.70
N ILE A 92 11.57 16.81 14.36
CA ILE A 92 10.34 16.91 15.16
C ILE A 92 9.66 15.54 15.25
N LEU A 93 9.51 14.84 14.13
CA LEU A 93 8.93 13.49 14.09
C LEU A 93 9.71 12.49 14.95
N ALA A 94 11.03 12.63 15.00
CA ALA A 94 11.91 11.79 15.81
C ALA A 94 11.86 12.09 17.32
N SER A 95 11.47 13.30 17.72
CA SER A 95 11.56 13.78 19.11
C SER A 95 10.24 14.07 19.80
N ARG A 96 9.13 14.26 19.06
CA ARG A 96 7.81 14.58 19.63
C ARG A 96 7.28 13.49 20.55
N ASP A 97 6.43 13.87 21.50
CA ASP A 97 5.89 12.91 22.50
C ASP A 97 4.82 11.98 21.91
N MET A 98 3.86 12.55 21.17
CA MET A 98 2.76 11.79 20.58
C MET A 98 3.03 11.44 19.13
N ALA A 99 2.67 10.21 18.75
CA ALA A 99 2.81 9.71 17.38
C ALA A 99 4.24 9.85 16.81
N ARG A 100 5.29 9.70 17.62
CA ARG A 100 6.70 9.75 17.18
C ARG A 100 7.05 8.70 16.12
N TYR A 101 7.96 9.04 15.21
CA TYR A 101 8.55 8.07 14.29
C TYR A 101 10.06 8.11 14.45
N ARG A 102 10.68 6.95 14.68
CA ARG A 102 12.14 6.85 14.64
C ARG A 102 12.62 7.17 13.22
N VAL A 103 13.58 8.08 13.12
CA VAL A 103 14.29 8.39 11.88
C VAL A 103 15.78 8.22 12.15
N ALA A 104 16.50 7.46 11.32
CA ALA A 104 17.93 7.33 11.49
C ALA A 104 18.62 8.66 11.13
N PRO A 105 19.62 9.14 11.89
CA PRO A 105 20.30 10.40 11.57
C PRO A 105 20.90 10.44 10.15
N ARG A 106 21.45 9.31 9.69
CA ARG A 106 21.97 9.16 8.32
C ARG A 106 20.89 9.31 7.24
N ASP A 107 19.65 8.93 7.56
CA ASP A 107 18.53 9.01 6.63
C ASP A 107 18.07 10.47 6.51
N ILE A 108 18.11 11.25 7.60
CA ILE A 108 17.85 12.70 7.56
C ILE A 108 18.86 13.40 6.64
N VAL A 109 20.15 13.14 6.82
CA VAL A 109 21.22 13.71 5.97
C VAL A 109 21.02 13.32 4.50
N THR A 110 20.73 12.04 4.25
CA THR A 110 20.46 11.57 2.88
C THR A 110 19.22 12.23 2.29
N TYR A 111 18.15 12.38 3.07
CA TYR A 111 16.91 13.01 2.65
C TYR A 111 17.11 14.48 2.29
N GLU A 112 17.84 15.21 3.13
CA GLU A 112 18.20 16.62 2.92
C GLU A 112 19.04 16.83 1.67
N LYS A 113 19.94 15.91 1.36
CA LYS A 113 20.80 15.99 0.18
C LYS A 113 20.09 15.56 -1.10
N GLU A 114 19.34 14.46 -1.07
CA GLU A 114 18.88 13.78 -2.29
C GLU A 114 17.43 14.08 -2.64
N VAL A 115 16.55 14.21 -1.63
CA VAL A 115 15.08 14.33 -1.79
C VAL A 115 14.62 15.78 -1.73
N ILE A 116 14.98 16.52 -0.68
CA ILE A 116 14.51 17.90 -0.47
C ILE A 116 14.80 18.82 -1.66
N PRO A 117 16.01 18.85 -2.25
CA PRO A 117 16.34 19.81 -3.30
C PRO A 117 15.53 19.59 -4.57
N PHE A 118 15.05 18.37 -4.82
CA PHE A 118 14.21 18.07 -5.96
C PHE A 118 12.75 18.44 -5.69
N TRP A 119 12.19 18.05 -4.54
CA TRP A 119 10.74 18.16 -4.29
C TRP A 119 10.29 19.49 -3.69
N ARG A 120 11.18 20.27 -3.09
CA ARG A 120 10.84 21.60 -2.57
C ARG A 120 10.39 22.51 -3.73
N GLY A 121 9.21 23.10 -3.58
CA GLY A 121 8.55 23.90 -4.62
C GLY A 121 7.80 23.07 -5.68
N ARG A 122 7.96 21.73 -5.68
CA ARG A 122 7.31 20.81 -6.63
C ARG A 122 6.20 19.98 -6.00
N SER A 123 6.26 19.75 -4.69
CA SER A 123 5.25 18.98 -3.96
C SER A 123 3.85 19.55 -4.15
N MET A 124 2.83 18.68 -4.08
CA MET A 124 1.42 19.11 -4.14
C MET A 124 1.15 20.23 -3.14
N ARG A 125 1.63 20.07 -1.90
CA ARG A 125 1.47 21.07 -0.84
C ARG A 125 2.07 22.43 -1.23
N ASP A 126 3.31 22.45 -1.71
CA ASP A 126 3.97 23.70 -2.10
C ASP A 126 3.22 24.40 -3.25
N ARG A 127 2.73 23.62 -4.22
CA ARG A 127 1.95 24.15 -5.35
C ARG A 127 0.60 24.72 -4.88
N VAL A 128 -0.13 24.00 -4.03
CA VAL A 128 -1.43 24.45 -3.53
C VAL A 128 -1.25 25.71 -2.67
N PHE A 129 -0.40 25.65 -1.64
CA PHE A 129 -0.22 26.78 -0.71
C PHE A 129 0.49 27.98 -1.38
N GLY A 130 1.20 27.78 -2.48
CA GLY A 130 1.73 28.85 -3.32
C GLY A 130 0.64 29.64 -4.06
N ASN A 131 -0.50 29.01 -4.39
CA ASN A 131 -1.54 29.59 -5.26
C ASN A 131 -2.85 29.94 -4.54
N VAL A 132 -3.11 29.43 -3.33
CA VAL A 132 -4.36 29.75 -2.61
C VAL A 132 -4.45 31.25 -2.24
N PRO A 133 -5.65 31.86 -2.34
CA PRO A 133 -5.88 33.27 -2.00
C PRO A 133 -5.51 33.66 -0.56
N ALA A 134 -5.21 34.94 -0.33
CA ALA A 134 -4.82 35.44 0.99
C ALA A 134 -5.90 35.27 2.07
N ASN A 135 -7.17 35.47 1.73
CA ASN A 135 -8.29 35.26 2.66
C ASN A 135 -8.46 33.78 3.04
N TRP A 136 -8.21 32.86 2.11
CA TRP A 136 -8.18 31.42 2.40
C TRP A 136 -7.06 31.08 3.38
N LYS A 137 -5.84 31.60 3.15
CA LYS A 137 -4.68 31.39 4.05
C LYS A 137 -4.97 31.90 5.45
N ALA A 138 -5.55 33.11 5.56
CA ALA A 138 -5.91 33.70 6.85
C ALA A 138 -6.94 32.85 7.61
N ALA A 139 -7.97 32.35 6.92
CA ALA A 139 -8.99 31.49 7.51
C ALA A 139 -8.43 30.14 7.99
N TYR A 140 -7.58 29.50 7.18
CA TYR A 140 -6.85 28.28 7.57
C TYR A 140 -5.94 28.51 8.77
N GLN A 141 -5.16 29.60 8.77
CA GLN A 141 -4.27 29.97 9.88
C GLN A 141 -5.02 30.31 11.16
N ALA A 142 -6.22 30.89 11.04
CA ALA A 142 -7.12 31.15 12.15
C ALA A 142 -7.84 29.88 12.67
N GLY A 143 -7.68 28.74 12.00
CA GLY A 143 -8.29 27.47 12.39
C GLY A 143 -9.78 27.36 12.08
N LEU A 144 -10.29 28.09 11.08
CA LEU A 144 -11.71 28.02 10.70
C LEU A 144 -12.05 26.73 9.93
N PHE A 145 -11.08 26.15 9.23
CA PHE A 145 -11.19 24.86 8.54
C PHE A 145 -9.79 24.22 8.41
N THR A 146 -9.76 22.95 7.99
CA THR A 146 -8.53 22.23 7.63
C THR A 146 -8.53 21.83 6.15
N GLU A 147 -7.36 21.46 5.61
CA GLU A 147 -7.19 21.05 4.21
C GLU A 147 -6.65 19.62 4.17
N PHE A 148 -7.53 18.65 3.94
CA PHE A 148 -7.19 17.23 4.02
C PHE A 148 -6.13 16.80 3.00
N MET A 149 -6.07 17.47 1.84
CA MET A 149 -5.13 17.13 0.78
C MET A 149 -3.76 17.81 0.94
N GLU A 150 -3.51 18.53 2.05
CA GLU A 150 -2.21 19.20 2.23
C GLU A 150 -1.05 18.22 2.37
N GLN A 151 -1.26 17.06 3.00
CA GLN A 151 -0.22 16.06 3.32
C GLN A 151 -0.54 14.65 2.82
N ARG A 152 -1.76 14.43 2.34
CA ARG A 152 -2.28 13.14 1.87
C ARG A 152 -2.97 13.33 0.53
N ALA A 153 -3.03 12.27 -0.25
CA ALA A 153 -3.84 12.25 -1.46
C ALA A 153 -5.32 12.05 -1.08
N PRO A 154 -6.25 12.39 -1.99
CA PRO A 154 -7.58 11.80 -1.96
C PRO A 154 -7.48 10.27 -1.82
N GLY A 155 -8.46 9.70 -1.16
CA GLY A 155 -8.51 8.29 -0.79
C GLY A 155 -9.89 8.05 -0.21
N HIS A 156 -9.96 7.57 1.04
CA HIS A 156 -11.23 7.40 1.74
C HIS A 156 -12.21 6.56 0.90
N THR A 157 -11.72 5.40 0.46
CA THR A 157 -12.43 4.48 -0.43
C THR A 157 -12.42 3.06 0.15
N THR A 158 -13.24 2.19 -0.44
CA THR A 158 -13.36 0.79 -0.06
C THR A 158 -13.40 -0.09 -1.30
N LEU A 159 -12.86 -1.30 -1.19
CA LEU A 159 -13.00 -2.32 -2.21
C LEU A 159 -14.43 -2.85 -2.23
N ASP A 160 -14.88 -3.25 -3.42
CA ASP A 160 -16.24 -3.75 -3.73
C ASP A 160 -16.32 -5.29 -3.81
N GLY A 161 -15.16 -5.96 -3.77
CA GLY A 161 -15.04 -7.42 -3.84
C GLY A 161 -14.65 -7.98 -5.21
N ILE A 162 -14.50 -7.16 -6.25
CA ILE A 162 -14.18 -7.66 -7.60
C ILE A 162 -12.86 -8.45 -7.67
N ILE A 163 -11.91 -8.12 -6.79
CA ILE A 163 -10.59 -8.78 -6.68
C ILE A 163 -10.68 -10.24 -6.25
N TYR A 164 -11.83 -10.68 -5.72
CA TYR A 164 -12.06 -12.08 -5.36
C TYR A 164 -12.60 -12.90 -6.53
N GLU A 165 -13.08 -12.24 -7.59
CA GLU A 165 -13.63 -12.88 -8.79
C GLU A 165 -12.66 -12.81 -9.98
N LYS A 166 -11.78 -11.81 -10.01
CA LYS A 166 -10.84 -11.54 -11.11
C LYS A 166 -9.44 -11.28 -10.61
N GLY A 167 -8.45 -11.74 -11.37
CA GLY A 167 -7.06 -11.36 -11.21
C GLY A 167 -6.69 -10.12 -12.02
N LEU A 168 -5.51 -9.56 -11.76
CA LEU A 168 -4.99 -8.42 -12.50
C LEU A 168 -4.77 -8.72 -13.99
N LEU A 169 -4.53 -9.98 -14.38
CA LEU A 169 -4.46 -10.36 -15.78
C LEU A 169 -5.82 -10.28 -16.49
N ASP A 170 -6.93 -10.55 -15.79
CA ASP A 170 -8.27 -10.37 -16.33
C ASP A 170 -8.56 -8.88 -16.56
N PHE A 171 -8.18 -8.03 -15.61
CA PHE A 171 -8.28 -6.58 -15.77
C PHE A 171 -7.43 -6.06 -16.93
N LYS A 172 -6.21 -6.57 -17.14
CA LYS A 172 -5.39 -6.21 -18.30
C LYS A 172 -6.06 -6.57 -19.63
N GLU A 173 -6.74 -7.71 -19.69
CA GLU A 173 -7.48 -8.12 -20.88
C GLU A 173 -8.70 -7.20 -21.14
N GLU A 174 -9.40 -6.76 -20.09
CA GLU A 174 -10.48 -5.78 -20.19
C GLU A 174 -9.98 -4.39 -20.62
N ILE A 175 -8.83 -3.98 -20.11
CA ILE A 175 -8.14 -2.75 -20.51
C ILE A 175 -7.73 -2.83 -21.99
N ARG A 176 -7.16 -3.95 -22.44
CA ARG A 176 -6.80 -4.17 -23.85
C ARG A 176 -8.03 -4.05 -24.75
N ARG A 177 -9.14 -4.71 -24.39
CA ARG A 177 -10.40 -4.62 -25.15
C ARG A 177 -10.97 -3.20 -25.15
N SER A 178 -10.80 -2.45 -24.07
CA SER A 178 -11.23 -1.06 -23.99
C SER A 178 -10.39 -0.16 -24.91
N LEU A 179 -9.07 -0.36 -24.95
CA LEU A 179 -8.16 0.33 -25.86
C LEU A 179 -8.53 0.11 -27.34
N GLU A 180 -8.88 -1.13 -27.71
CA GLU A 180 -9.25 -1.49 -29.08
C GLU A 180 -10.57 -0.88 -29.54
N LYS A 181 -11.42 -0.47 -28.61
CA LYS A 181 -12.74 0.12 -28.89
C LYS A 181 -12.73 1.65 -28.92
N LEU A 182 -11.59 2.29 -28.65
CA LEU A 182 -11.49 3.74 -28.65
C LEU A 182 -11.72 4.31 -30.05
N ASP A 183 -12.66 5.26 -30.16
CA ASP A 183 -12.98 5.95 -31.40
C ASP A 183 -12.20 7.27 -31.50
N TYR A 184 -11.00 7.21 -32.05
CA TYR A 184 -10.15 8.40 -32.23
C TYR A 184 -10.68 9.41 -33.25
N LEU A 185 -11.72 9.08 -34.02
CA LEU A 185 -12.29 10.00 -35.01
C LEU A 185 -13.41 10.85 -34.40
N ASN A 186 -14.23 10.28 -33.50
CA ASN A 186 -15.42 10.95 -32.98
C ASN A 186 -15.40 11.21 -31.46
N ASP A 187 -14.49 10.59 -30.70
CA ASP A 187 -14.31 10.83 -29.27
C ASP A 187 -13.08 11.72 -29.02
N PHE A 188 -13.32 12.98 -28.68
CA PHE A 188 -12.27 13.97 -28.42
C PHE A 188 -11.40 13.64 -27.19
N GLU A 189 -11.87 12.75 -26.30
CA GLU A 189 -11.13 12.29 -25.14
C GLU A 189 -10.41 10.95 -25.38
N ALA A 190 -10.51 10.36 -26.59
CA ALA A 190 -9.97 9.04 -26.88
C ALA A 190 -8.48 8.93 -26.55
N ALA A 191 -7.70 9.97 -26.83
CA ALA A 191 -6.26 10.01 -26.51
C ALA A 191 -5.99 10.00 -25.00
N ASP A 192 -6.74 10.79 -24.23
CA ASP A 192 -6.59 10.83 -22.77
C ASP A 192 -7.05 9.51 -22.13
N LYS A 193 -8.16 8.94 -22.62
CA LYS A 193 -8.64 7.60 -22.22
C LYS A 193 -7.59 6.52 -22.51
N ALA A 194 -6.92 6.60 -23.66
CA ALA A 194 -5.86 5.66 -24.02
C ALA A 194 -4.67 5.71 -23.06
N GLU A 195 -4.23 6.90 -22.68
CA GLU A 195 -3.11 7.08 -21.74
C GLU A 195 -3.48 6.64 -20.32
N GLU A 196 -4.72 6.86 -19.88
CA GLU A 196 -5.22 6.35 -18.60
C GLU A 196 -5.28 4.81 -18.60
N LEU A 197 -5.87 4.20 -19.64
CA LEU A 197 -5.93 2.74 -19.80
C LEU A 197 -4.52 2.11 -19.86
N LYS A 198 -3.58 2.76 -20.55
CA LYS A 198 -2.18 2.33 -20.58
C LYS A 198 -1.54 2.39 -19.20
N ALA A 199 -1.80 3.45 -18.43
CA ALA A 199 -1.33 3.57 -17.04
C ALA A 199 -1.90 2.46 -16.16
N MET A 200 -3.20 2.16 -16.25
CA MET A 200 -3.84 1.06 -15.52
C MET A 200 -3.20 -0.30 -15.85
N SER A 201 -2.88 -0.55 -17.12
CA SER A 201 -2.20 -1.78 -17.56
C SER A 201 -0.80 -1.91 -16.93
N ILE A 202 -0.04 -0.82 -16.87
CA ILE A 202 1.29 -0.77 -16.23
C ILE A 202 1.17 -0.97 -14.72
N ALA A 203 0.14 -0.40 -14.07
CA ALA A 203 -0.10 -0.59 -12.64
C ALA A 203 -0.43 -2.06 -12.31
N CYS A 204 -1.16 -2.75 -13.18
CA CYS A 204 -1.38 -4.20 -13.05
C CYS A 204 -0.06 -4.97 -13.07
N ASP A 205 0.82 -4.67 -14.02
CA ASP A 205 2.16 -5.30 -14.11
C ASP A 205 3.01 -5.03 -12.87
N ALA A 206 2.98 -3.79 -12.35
CA ALA A 206 3.70 -3.41 -11.15
C ALA A 206 3.24 -4.19 -9.90
N ALA A 207 1.94 -4.37 -9.72
CA ALA A 207 1.38 -5.10 -8.59
C ALA A 207 1.64 -6.62 -8.69
N ILE A 208 1.56 -7.20 -9.89
CA ILE A 208 1.94 -8.60 -10.14
C ILE A 208 3.43 -8.81 -9.80
N LEU A 209 4.29 -7.94 -10.32
CA LEU A 209 5.74 -8.02 -10.07
C LEU A 209 6.08 -7.96 -8.58
N LEU A 210 5.38 -7.11 -7.81
CA LEU A 210 5.57 -7.06 -6.37
C LEU A 210 5.32 -8.42 -5.72
N ALA A 211 4.24 -9.12 -6.09
CA ALA A 211 3.94 -10.44 -5.58
C ALA A 211 4.94 -11.50 -6.05
N GLU A 212 5.37 -11.46 -7.31
CA GLU A 212 6.41 -12.35 -7.84
C GLU A 212 7.72 -12.23 -7.05
N ARG A 213 8.13 -11.02 -6.68
CA ARG A 213 9.31 -10.79 -5.84
C ARG A 213 9.14 -11.35 -4.42
N HIS A 214 7.92 -11.37 -3.88
CA HIS A 214 7.63 -12.04 -2.61
C HIS A 214 7.67 -13.56 -2.77
N ALA A 215 7.24 -14.11 -3.90
CA ALA A 215 7.38 -15.52 -4.19
C ALA A 215 8.86 -15.94 -4.26
N ASP A 216 9.69 -15.19 -4.99
CA ASP A 216 11.14 -15.42 -5.05
C ASP A 216 11.78 -15.40 -3.65
N ALA A 217 11.41 -14.43 -2.82
CA ALA A 217 11.90 -14.31 -1.45
C ALA A 217 11.47 -15.51 -0.58
N ALA A 218 10.21 -15.95 -0.70
CA ALA A 218 9.70 -17.10 0.03
C ALA A 218 10.39 -18.40 -0.38
N GLU A 219 10.62 -18.63 -1.67
CA GLU A 219 11.39 -19.77 -2.20
C GLU A 219 12.83 -19.77 -1.69
N ALA A 220 13.49 -18.61 -1.69
CA ALA A 220 14.85 -18.45 -1.20
C ALA A 220 14.97 -18.72 0.32
N LEU A 221 13.94 -18.35 1.11
CA LEU A 221 13.85 -18.70 2.52
C LEU A 221 13.59 -20.20 2.71
N ALA A 222 12.66 -20.78 1.95
CA ALA A 222 12.33 -22.21 2.01
C ALA A 222 13.53 -23.12 1.68
N ALA A 223 14.41 -22.68 0.78
CA ALA A 223 15.62 -23.42 0.41
C ALA A 223 16.63 -23.54 1.58
N LYS A 224 16.62 -22.58 2.51
CA LYS A 224 17.52 -22.52 3.67
C LYS A 224 16.88 -23.05 4.96
N GLU A 225 15.56 -23.14 4.98
CA GLU A 225 14.78 -23.59 6.14
C GLU A 225 15.02 -25.07 6.46
N GLN A 226 15.23 -25.35 7.74
CA GLN A 226 15.49 -26.70 8.27
C GLN A 226 14.23 -27.32 8.89
N ASP A 227 13.34 -26.50 9.45
CA ASP A 227 12.06 -26.98 9.96
C ASP A 227 11.15 -27.38 8.78
N PRO A 228 10.79 -28.67 8.63
CA PRO A 228 9.94 -29.11 7.52
C PRO A 228 8.55 -28.45 7.52
N VAL A 229 8.03 -28.07 8.69
CA VAL A 229 6.73 -27.39 8.79
C VAL A 229 6.84 -25.98 8.22
N ARG A 230 7.81 -25.19 8.72
CA ARG A 230 8.03 -23.83 8.21
C ARG A 230 8.42 -23.82 6.73
N LYS A 231 9.20 -24.81 6.28
CA LYS A 231 9.54 -24.96 4.86
C LYS A 231 8.30 -25.17 3.99
N ALA A 232 7.37 -26.02 4.41
CA ALA A 232 6.12 -26.23 3.70
C ALA A 232 5.26 -24.94 3.67
N GLU A 233 5.22 -24.18 4.77
CA GLU A 233 4.56 -22.87 4.80
C GLU A 233 5.17 -21.88 3.82
N LEU A 234 6.50 -21.76 3.77
CA LEU A 234 7.19 -20.85 2.86
C LEU A 234 6.96 -21.22 1.40
N LEU A 235 6.96 -22.52 1.07
CA LEU A 235 6.61 -22.99 -0.27
C LEU A 235 5.14 -22.70 -0.61
N ARG A 236 4.23 -22.79 0.36
CA ARG A 236 2.83 -22.42 0.18
C ARG A 236 2.66 -20.91 -0.02
N ILE A 237 3.36 -20.09 0.76
CA ILE A 237 3.42 -18.63 0.57
C ILE A 237 3.91 -18.29 -0.83
N ALA A 238 4.99 -18.93 -1.28
CA ALA A 238 5.50 -18.74 -2.64
C ALA A 238 4.43 -19.05 -3.69
N ALA A 239 3.76 -20.21 -3.58
CA ALA A 239 2.69 -20.60 -4.49
C ALA A 239 1.53 -19.58 -4.49
N ASN A 240 1.13 -19.07 -3.32
CA ASN A 240 0.07 -18.06 -3.21
C ASN A 240 0.49 -16.74 -3.88
N CYS A 241 1.75 -16.32 -3.71
CA CYS A 241 2.29 -15.08 -4.28
C CYS A 241 2.57 -15.19 -5.79
N ARG A 242 2.85 -16.38 -6.32
CA ARG A 242 2.91 -16.62 -7.77
C ARG A 242 1.53 -16.54 -8.42
N TRP A 243 0.48 -16.90 -7.68
CA TRP A 243 -0.88 -16.93 -8.19
C TRP A 243 -1.59 -15.58 -8.04
N THR A 244 -1.59 -15.02 -6.83
CA THR A 244 -2.26 -13.75 -6.50
C THR A 244 -1.23 -12.61 -6.43
N PRO A 245 -1.51 -11.42 -7.00
CA PRO A 245 -2.79 -10.95 -7.52
C PRO A 245 -2.99 -11.16 -9.04
N ALA A 246 -2.10 -11.89 -9.73
CA ALA A 246 -2.20 -12.08 -11.19
C ALA A 246 -3.51 -12.77 -11.61
N HIS A 247 -3.96 -13.75 -10.82
CA HIS A 247 -5.17 -14.53 -11.02
C HIS A 247 -6.13 -14.38 -9.83
N ALA A 248 -7.42 -14.64 -10.07
CA ALA A 248 -8.43 -14.69 -9.01
C ALA A 248 -8.04 -15.74 -7.95
N PRO A 249 -8.23 -15.46 -6.64
CA PRO A 249 -7.89 -16.40 -5.59
C PRO A 249 -8.72 -17.69 -5.71
N ARG A 250 -8.12 -18.84 -5.37
CA ARG A 250 -8.78 -20.16 -5.49
C ARG A 250 -9.30 -20.70 -4.16
N ASP A 251 -8.71 -20.22 -3.08
CA ASP A 251 -8.90 -20.62 -1.71
C ASP A 251 -8.82 -19.43 -0.74
N PHE A 252 -9.11 -19.68 0.52
CA PHE A 252 -9.25 -18.70 1.59
C PHE A 252 -7.92 -17.98 1.90
N TRP A 253 -6.79 -18.70 1.84
CA TRP A 253 -5.48 -18.09 2.07
C TRP A 253 -5.11 -17.17 0.91
N GLU A 254 -5.31 -17.63 -0.32
CA GLU A 254 -5.13 -16.80 -1.52
C GLU A 254 -6.04 -15.57 -1.51
N ALA A 255 -7.29 -15.68 -1.04
CA ALA A 255 -8.20 -14.54 -0.95
C ALA A 255 -7.69 -13.46 0.03
N LEU A 256 -7.18 -13.87 1.19
CA LEU A 256 -6.57 -12.94 2.15
C LEU A 256 -5.29 -12.31 1.60
N GLN A 257 -4.43 -13.10 0.95
CA GLN A 257 -3.17 -12.59 0.36
C GLN A 257 -3.44 -11.67 -0.84
N MET A 258 -4.45 -11.97 -1.66
CA MET A 258 -4.94 -11.11 -2.76
C MET A 258 -5.33 -9.74 -2.22
N TYR A 259 -6.24 -9.68 -1.24
CA TYR A 259 -6.61 -8.42 -0.60
C TYR A 259 -5.38 -7.68 -0.07
N TRP A 260 -4.49 -8.39 0.63
CA TRP A 260 -3.32 -7.77 1.24
C TRP A 260 -2.37 -7.15 0.20
N PHE A 261 -2.15 -7.82 -0.94
CA PHE A 261 -1.34 -7.25 -2.02
C PHE A 261 -2.00 -6.03 -2.68
N ILE A 262 -3.33 -6.04 -2.87
CA ILE A 262 -4.05 -4.88 -3.41
C ILE A 262 -4.01 -3.70 -2.43
N HIS A 263 -4.21 -3.96 -1.13
CA HIS A 263 -4.04 -2.97 -0.08
C HIS A 263 -2.64 -2.36 -0.11
N LEU A 264 -1.58 -3.20 -0.09
CA LEU A 264 -0.19 -2.76 -0.12
C LEU A 264 0.16 -1.99 -1.38
N GLY A 265 -0.28 -2.45 -2.55
CA GLY A 265 -0.08 -1.75 -3.82
C GLY A 265 -0.62 -0.33 -3.76
N THR A 266 -1.88 -0.19 -3.35
CA THR A 266 -2.56 1.12 -3.24
C THR A 266 -1.83 2.06 -2.27
N VAL A 267 -1.54 1.61 -1.04
CA VAL A 267 -0.92 2.48 -0.02
C VAL A 267 0.57 2.72 -0.27
N THR A 268 1.19 1.95 -1.17
CA THR A 268 2.57 2.17 -1.65
C THR A 268 2.61 3.16 -2.80
N GLU A 269 1.65 3.05 -3.74
CA GLU A 269 1.48 3.97 -4.86
C GLU A 269 1.36 5.41 -4.35
N LEU A 270 0.43 5.66 -3.43
CA LEU A 270 0.17 6.99 -2.90
C LEU A 270 -0.30 6.99 -1.44
N ASN A 271 -0.17 8.12 -0.76
CA ASN A 271 -0.64 8.28 0.62
C ASN A 271 -2.10 8.74 0.68
N GLY A 272 -3.02 7.91 0.20
CA GLY A 272 -4.46 8.18 0.31
C GLY A 272 -4.94 8.20 1.76
N TRP A 273 -6.01 8.95 2.05
CA TRP A 273 -6.73 8.87 3.33
C TRP A 273 -7.30 7.46 3.58
N ASP A 274 -7.29 7.04 4.84
CA ASP A 274 -7.90 5.81 5.35
C ASP A 274 -7.40 4.49 4.76
N SER A 275 -6.15 4.47 4.29
CA SER A 275 -5.52 3.29 3.69
C SER A 275 -6.39 2.69 2.57
N MET A 276 -6.63 1.37 2.57
CA MET A 276 -7.52 0.70 1.64
C MET A 276 -8.40 -0.30 2.38
N ASN A 277 -9.69 0.01 2.47
CA ASN A 277 -10.67 -0.76 3.23
C ASN A 277 -11.12 -2.00 2.45
N PRO A 278 -11.19 -3.20 3.09
CA PRO A 278 -11.69 -4.40 2.43
C PRO A 278 -13.22 -4.40 2.26
N GLY A 279 -13.94 -3.43 2.84
CA GLY A 279 -15.40 -3.41 2.83
C GLY A 279 -15.99 -4.51 3.70
N HIS A 280 -16.88 -5.32 3.11
CA HIS A 280 -17.53 -6.47 3.74
C HIS A 280 -16.66 -7.72 3.64
N LEU A 281 -15.53 -7.71 4.37
CA LEU A 281 -14.53 -8.79 4.32
C LEU A 281 -15.15 -10.15 4.66
N ASP A 282 -16.14 -10.19 5.56
CA ASP A 282 -16.89 -11.40 5.88
C ASP A 282 -17.67 -11.96 4.69
N GLN A 283 -18.40 -11.11 3.97
CA GLN A 283 -19.18 -11.53 2.80
C GLN A 283 -18.27 -11.97 1.65
N HIS A 284 -17.12 -11.31 1.48
CA HIS A 284 -16.17 -11.65 0.43
C HIS A 284 -15.42 -12.96 0.70
N LEU A 285 -15.12 -13.27 1.96
CA LEU A 285 -14.40 -14.49 2.33
C LEU A 285 -15.31 -15.71 2.54
N ASP A 286 -16.60 -15.52 2.83
CA ASP A 286 -17.54 -16.61 3.10
C ASP A 286 -17.57 -17.68 1.98
N PRO A 287 -17.63 -17.34 0.67
CA PRO A 287 -17.62 -18.35 -0.38
C PRO A 287 -16.38 -19.26 -0.36
N PHE A 288 -15.20 -18.71 -0.04
CA PHE A 288 -13.96 -19.50 0.08
C PHE A 288 -13.99 -20.39 1.32
N TYR A 289 -14.45 -19.84 2.45
CA TYR A 289 -14.56 -20.58 3.70
C TYR A 289 -15.54 -21.76 3.60
N GLN A 290 -16.74 -21.54 3.04
CA GLN A 290 -17.74 -22.61 2.87
C GLN A 290 -17.26 -23.69 1.91
N LYS A 291 -16.62 -23.30 0.81
CA LYS A 291 -16.11 -24.24 -0.19
C LYS A 291 -15.03 -25.17 0.39
N GLU A 292 -14.08 -24.63 1.16
CA GLU A 292 -12.98 -25.42 1.70
C GLU A 292 -13.36 -26.23 2.93
N THR A 293 -14.25 -25.71 3.78
CA THR A 293 -14.76 -26.47 4.93
C THR A 293 -15.60 -27.67 4.50
N ALA A 294 -16.33 -27.58 3.38
CA ALA A 294 -17.13 -28.68 2.84
C ALA A 294 -16.30 -29.90 2.37
N VAL A 295 -15.00 -29.74 2.15
CA VAL A 295 -14.08 -30.81 1.71
C VAL A 295 -12.97 -31.10 2.72
N ASP A 296 -13.15 -30.68 3.98
CA ASP A 296 -12.16 -30.79 5.07
C ASP A 296 -10.79 -30.16 4.73
N GLY A 297 -10.75 -29.20 3.79
CA GLY A 297 -9.54 -28.50 3.35
C GLY A 297 -9.11 -27.37 4.29
N LEU A 298 -10.08 -26.77 4.99
CA LEU A 298 -9.89 -25.69 5.94
C LEU A 298 -10.73 -25.94 7.19
N ASP A 299 -10.11 -25.88 8.36
CA ASP A 299 -10.81 -25.91 9.64
C ASP A 299 -10.92 -24.52 10.26
N TYR A 300 -11.79 -24.38 11.26
CA TYR A 300 -12.06 -23.12 11.94
C TYR A 300 -10.80 -22.50 12.56
N GLU A 301 -9.92 -23.30 13.17
CA GLU A 301 -8.73 -22.77 13.86
C GLU A 301 -7.68 -22.27 12.85
N LYS A 302 -7.52 -22.92 11.69
CA LYS A 302 -6.68 -22.44 10.59
C LYS A 302 -7.23 -21.17 9.96
N ALA A 303 -8.53 -21.11 9.68
CA ALA A 303 -9.16 -19.89 9.13
C ALA A 303 -8.96 -18.71 10.09
N LYS A 304 -9.17 -18.92 11.38
CA LYS A 304 -8.94 -17.94 12.44
C LYS A 304 -7.48 -17.53 12.57
N GLU A 305 -6.53 -18.45 12.41
CA GLU A 305 -5.09 -18.14 12.40
C GLU A 305 -4.73 -17.23 11.22
N LEU A 306 -5.20 -17.53 10.01
CA LEU A 306 -4.96 -16.69 8.83
C LEU A 306 -5.56 -15.29 8.96
N ILE A 307 -6.79 -15.18 9.45
CA ILE A 307 -7.43 -13.89 9.78
C ILE A 307 -6.60 -13.15 10.82
N ALA A 308 -6.16 -13.81 11.90
CA ALA A 308 -5.36 -13.17 12.94
C ALA A 308 -4.01 -12.66 12.39
N CYS A 309 -3.37 -13.41 11.48
CA CYS A 309 -2.20 -12.94 10.74
C CYS A 309 -2.51 -11.64 9.98
N LEU A 310 -3.62 -11.57 9.23
CA LEU A 310 -4.02 -10.34 8.53
C LEU A 310 -4.20 -9.14 9.49
N TRP A 311 -4.79 -9.36 10.67
CA TRP A 311 -4.93 -8.30 11.69
C TRP A 311 -3.57 -7.77 12.18
N ILE A 312 -2.60 -8.65 12.33
CA ILE A 312 -1.22 -8.25 12.66
C ILE A 312 -0.63 -7.40 11.53
N LYS A 313 -0.90 -7.75 10.27
CA LYS A 313 -0.44 -6.97 9.11
C LYS A 313 -1.01 -5.55 9.11
N PHE A 314 -2.29 -5.36 9.43
CA PHE A 314 -2.87 -4.02 9.59
C PHE A 314 -2.18 -3.23 10.71
N ASN A 315 -1.94 -3.84 11.87
CA ASN A 315 -1.28 -3.16 12.99
C ASN A 315 0.20 -2.80 12.70
N ASN A 316 0.82 -3.48 11.73
CA ASN A 316 2.15 -3.15 11.23
C ASN A 316 2.17 -1.94 10.28
N GLN A 317 1.03 -1.39 9.86
CA GLN A 317 0.94 -0.22 8.97
C GLN A 317 0.45 1.02 9.72
N PRO A 318 1.32 1.75 10.44
CA PRO A 318 0.92 3.05 10.92
C PRO A 318 0.65 3.98 9.73
N ALA A 319 -0.19 4.99 9.93
CA ALA A 319 -0.34 6.08 8.97
C ALA A 319 1.05 6.71 8.70
N PRO A 320 1.37 7.18 7.48
CA PRO A 320 2.60 7.91 7.24
C PRO A 320 2.67 9.18 8.10
N PRO A 321 3.88 9.68 8.39
CA PRO A 321 4.06 10.79 9.31
C PRO A 321 3.30 12.04 8.87
N LYS A 322 2.60 12.65 9.83
CA LYS A 322 1.88 13.91 9.70
C LYS A 322 2.59 14.98 10.54
N VAL A 323 2.65 16.21 10.07
CA VAL A 323 3.16 17.38 10.81
C VAL A 323 2.13 18.53 10.80
N GLY A 324 2.33 19.57 11.61
CA GLY A 324 1.49 20.78 11.56
C GLY A 324 0.00 20.55 11.88
N VAL A 325 -0.88 21.12 11.06
CA VAL A 325 -2.35 21.01 11.23
C VAL A 325 -2.83 19.57 11.09
N THR A 326 -2.32 18.82 10.10
CA THR A 326 -2.71 17.42 9.88
C THR A 326 -2.40 16.52 11.08
N ALA A 327 -1.30 16.78 11.80
CA ALA A 327 -1.00 16.09 13.04
C ALA A 327 -1.96 16.45 14.20
N ARG A 328 -2.51 17.67 14.20
CA ARG A 328 -3.45 18.13 15.24
C ARG A 328 -4.86 17.59 15.02
N GLU A 329 -5.32 17.48 13.77
CA GLU A 329 -6.62 16.89 13.46
C GLU A 329 -6.62 15.35 13.51
N SER A 330 -5.47 14.71 13.23
CA SER A 330 -5.35 13.25 13.14
C SER A 330 -4.03 12.74 13.75
N GLY A 331 -3.81 13.06 15.02
CA GLY A 331 -2.62 12.71 15.80
C GLY A 331 -2.54 11.25 16.26
N THR A 332 -2.74 10.30 15.35
CA THR A 332 -2.78 8.86 15.62
C THR A 332 -1.90 8.08 14.63
N TYR A 333 -1.39 6.93 15.07
CA TYR A 333 -0.78 5.95 14.19
C TYR A 333 -1.80 5.15 13.40
N ASN A 334 -3.07 5.09 13.83
CA ASN A 334 -4.08 4.35 13.10
C ASN A 334 -4.33 5.01 11.74
N ASP A 335 -4.38 4.20 10.68
CA ASP A 335 -4.68 4.66 9.33
C ASP A 335 -6.07 4.26 8.85
N PHE A 336 -6.98 4.04 9.81
CA PHE A 336 -8.43 3.91 9.63
C PHE A 336 -8.87 2.82 8.64
N THR A 337 -8.13 1.71 8.57
CA THR A 337 -8.57 0.54 7.81
C THR A 337 -9.83 -0.07 8.44
N ASN A 338 -10.99 0.28 7.90
CA ASN A 338 -12.30 -0.07 8.42
C ASN A 338 -12.82 -1.35 7.76
N ILE A 339 -13.33 -2.28 8.58
CA ILE A 339 -13.88 -3.56 8.17
C ILE A 339 -15.33 -3.60 8.63
N ASN A 340 -16.25 -3.77 7.69
CA ASN A 340 -17.67 -3.95 7.99
C ASN A 340 -17.98 -5.43 8.09
N LEU A 341 -18.81 -5.80 9.08
CA LEU A 341 -19.27 -7.17 9.31
C LEU A 341 -20.79 -7.18 9.40
N GLY A 342 -21.42 -8.25 8.90
CA GLY A 342 -22.87 -8.39 8.84
C GLY A 342 -23.50 -7.48 7.79
N GLY A 343 -24.65 -6.90 8.12
CA GLY A 343 -25.43 -6.08 7.20
C GLY A 343 -26.29 -6.92 6.25
N LEU A 344 -26.56 -6.36 5.06
CA LEU A 344 -27.34 -7.02 4.02
C LEU A 344 -26.42 -7.61 2.96
N LYS A 345 -26.87 -8.72 2.35
CA LYS A 345 -26.26 -9.24 1.13
C LYS A 345 -26.67 -8.38 -0.07
N ARG A 346 -26.12 -8.70 -1.24
CA ARG A 346 -26.41 -7.98 -2.49
C ARG A 346 -27.82 -8.26 -3.03
N ASP A 347 -28.36 -9.44 -2.74
CA ASP A 347 -29.75 -9.87 -3.02
C ASP A 347 -30.70 -9.37 -1.94
#